data_AF-A0A6C1KR20-F1
#
_entry.id   AF-A0A6C1KR20-F1
#
_cell.length_a   1.000
_cell.length_b   1.000
_cell.length_c   1.000
_cell.angle_alpha   90.00
_cell.angle_beta   90.00
_cell.angle_gamma   90.00
#
_symmetry.space_group_name_H-M   'P 1'
#
loop_
_entity.id
_entity.type
_entity.pdbx_description
1 polymer ?
#
loop_
_entity_poly.entity_id
_entity_poly.type
_entity_poly.pdbx_seq_one_letter_code
_entity_poly.pdbx_strand_id
1 'polypeptide(L)'
;MTRAAPLLPALRHALAALLVLVAVMPAMARDADMRTPAGYIVGMELPATDPGMAAHVQREGQKMPVQIGGALFDGDEVVVRDAGAAVTIETVNDRQLRVDATHSPHRVTGALPSGGRFSALAAMIGELFESKPAARTVNLIGRNDETLRLQMGRGAAQRMVPGTRLWLGWQGGAAPFTIEIRAPGEGGAVLSATPATGRSAALTLPSTASGPLVLEVRDSADEAVQVGLLAQADPPPVPAWISEGAPTPAFGQVASALWLLERKPAEWDLQAAALAADAGHYAAAEELLRRLAEGWKPKR
;
A
#
# COMPACT_ATOMS: atom_id res chain seq x y z
N MET A 1 70.61 23.89 20.00
CA MET A 1 69.95 22.70 20.60
C MET A 1 68.92 23.27 21.55
N THR A 2 67.60 23.19 21.38
CA THR A 2 66.75 22.09 20.90
C THR A 2 65.43 22.70 20.40
N ARG A 3 64.65 21.89 19.68
CA ARG A 3 63.51 22.21 18.81
C ARG A 3 62.23 22.70 19.49
N ALA A 4 61.40 23.29 18.62
CA ALA A 4 60.05 23.83 18.77
C ALA A 4 58.92 22.84 19.19
N ALA A 5 57.73 23.45 19.36
CA ALA A 5 56.36 22.95 19.55
C ALA A 5 55.88 22.97 21.03
N PRO A 6 54.64 23.44 21.32
CA PRO A 6 53.45 22.99 20.61
C PRO A 6 52.34 24.02 20.26
N LEU A 7 51.61 23.62 19.22
CA LEU A 7 50.16 23.73 19.03
C LEU A 7 49.56 25.10 18.66
N LEU A 8 49.50 25.22 17.33
CA LEU A 8 48.63 26.00 16.47
C LEU A 8 47.14 26.11 16.88
N PRO A 9 46.44 27.12 16.34
CA PRO A 9 45.12 27.58 16.75
C PRO A 9 44.00 26.66 16.25
N ALA A 10 43.62 25.69 17.07
CA ALA A 10 42.50 24.79 16.81
C ALA A 10 41.12 25.40 17.13
N LEU A 11 40.99 26.73 17.27
CA LEU A 11 39.74 27.39 17.65
C LEU A 11 39.14 28.34 16.59
N ARG A 12 39.67 28.34 15.37
CA ARG A 12 39.11 29.13 14.24
C ARG A 12 38.53 28.29 13.09
N HIS A 13 38.67 26.97 13.12
CA HIS A 13 38.05 26.07 12.13
C HIS A 13 36.78 25.36 12.63
N ALA A 14 36.44 25.47 13.93
CA ALA A 14 35.22 24.88 14.48
C ALA A 14 33.95 25.73 14.21
N LEU A 15 34.10 26.98 13.73
CA LEU A 15 32.96 27.87 13.43
C LEU A 15 32.67 28.03 11.93
N ALA A 16 33.50 27.44 11.04
CA ALA A 16 33.29 27.45 9.59
C ALA A 16 32.72 26.12 9.05
N ALA A 17 32.62 25.09 9.89
CA ALA A 17 31.97 23.81 9.54
C ALA A 17 30.48 23.73 9.96
N LEU A 18 29.96 24.75 10.64
CA LEU A 18 28.56 24.79 11.10
C LEU A 18 27.64 25.67 10.22
N LEU A 19 28.11 26.06 9.01
CA LEU A 19 27.37 26.99 8.15
C LEU A 19 27.28 26.58 6.68
N VAL A 20 27.46 25.29 6.36
CA VAL A 20 27.32 24.76 4.98
C VAL A 20 26.47 23.48 4.88
N LEU A 21 25.99 22.89 5.99
CA LEU A 21 25.20 21.64 5.94
C LEU A 21 23.69 21.81 6.25
N VAL A 22 23.06 22.90 5.77
CA VAL A 22 21.59 23.03 5.71
C VAL A 22 21.10 23.51 4.34
N ALA A 23 21.97 23.57 3.33
CA ALA A 23 21.63 24.06 2.00
C ALA A 23 21.99 23.07 0.88
N VAL A 24 21.68 21.79 1.03
CA VAL A 24 21.47 20.86 -0.10
C VAL A 24 20.26 19.96 0.20
N MET A 25 19.11 20.59 0.42
CA MET A 25 17.81 19.97 0.13
C MET A 25 16.99 20.96 -0.69
N PRO A 26 17.37 21.27 -1.94
CA PRO A 26 16.41 21.81 -2.87
C PRO A 26 15.70 20.63 -3.57
N ALA A 27 14.38 20.64 -3.51
CA ALA A 27 13.54 20.25 -4.65
C ALA A 27 13.47 18.76 -5.05
N MET A 28 13.07 17.87 -4.13
CA MET A 28 12.38 16.62 -4.53
C MET A 28 10.84 16.71 -4.37
N ALA A 29 10.31 17.88 -3.97
CA ALA A 29 8.87 18.10 -3.75
C ALA A 29 8.33 19.39 -4.40
N ARG A 30 9.10 20.04 -5.28
CA ARG A 30 8.64 21.17 -6.09
C ARG A 30 9.07 20.87 -7.51
N ASP A 31 8.11 20.84 -8.42
CA ASP A 31 8.23 20.39 -9.81
C ASP A 31 8.12 18.87 -9.99
N ALA A 32 7.07 18.28 -9.41
CA ALA A 32 6.33 17.30 -10.19
C ALA A 32 5.75 18.06 -11.39
N ASP A 33 6.56 18.22 -12.43
CA ASP A 33 6.12 18.72 -13.72
C ASP A 33 4.83 17.96 -14.06
N MET A 34 3.79 18.68 -14.49
CA MET A 34 2.42 18.20 -14.68
C MET A 34 2.30 17.20 -15.85
N ARG A 35 3.32 16.39 -16.08
CA ARG A 35 3.34 15.35 -17.10
C ARG A 35 2.44 14.22 -16.63
N THR A 36 1.61 13.76 -17.55
CA THR A 36 0.75 12.63 -17.26
C THR A 36 1.56 11.35 -17.51
N PRO A 37 1.65 10.44 -16.52
CA PRO A 37 2.42 9.22 -16.69
C PRO A 37 1.88 8.41 -17.87
N ALA A 38 2.74 7.74 -18.62
CA ALA A 38 2.40 6.82 -19.72
C ALA A 38 2.19 5.38 -19.24
N GLY A 39 2.69 5.06 -18.04
CA GLY A 39 2.63 3.72 -17.46
C GLY A 39 3.40 3.65 -16.14
N TYR A 40 3.54 2.44 -15.60
CA TYR A 40 4.26 2.17 -14.37
C TYR A 40 5.12 0.93 -14.48
N ILE A 41 6.15 0.88 -13.66
CA ILE A 41 6.89 -0.36 -13.40
C ILE A 41 6.06 -1.19 -12.41
N VAL A 42 5.66 -2.40 -12.79
CA VAL A 42 4.79 -3.28 -11.99
C VAL A 42 5.50 -4.53 -11.49
N GLY A 43 6.72 -4.78 -11.96
CA GLY A 43 7.56 -5.87 -11.47
C GLY A 43 9.01 -5.66 -11.86
N MET A 44 9.91 -6.30 -11.12
CA MET A 44 11.34 -6.30 -11.43
C MET A 44 12.00 -7.57 -10.94
N GLU A 45 12.91 -8.06 -11.75
CA GLU A 45 13.83 -9.14 -11.43
C GLU A 45 15.22 -8.54 -11.59
N LEU A 46 15.85 -8.17 -10.48
CA LEU A 46 17.17 -7.53 -10.49
C LEU A 46 18.14 -8.34 -9.63
N PRO A 47 19.40 -8.47 -10.05
CA PRO A 47 20.44 -9.07 -9.23
C PRO A 47 20.67 -8.23 -7.96
N ALA A 48 20.81 -8.92 -6.82
CA ALA A 48 20.90 -8.30 -5.50
C ALA A 48 22.15 -7.41 -5.31
N THR A 49 23.19 -7.61 -6.12
CA THR A 49 24.51 -7.01 -5.94
C THR A 49 24.64 -5.62 -6.58
N ASP A 50 23.87 -5.31 -7.63
CA ASP A 50 23.94 -4.00 -8.30
C ASP A 50 22.70 -3.66 -9.16
N PRO A 51 21.53 -3.40 -8.54
CA PRO A 51 20.27 -3.19 -9.26
C PRO A 51 20.28 -1.97 -10.19
N GLY A 52 20.99 -0.89 -9.81
CA GLY A 52 21.06 0.35 -10.60
C GLY A 52 21.97 0.24 -11.84
N MET A 53 22.91 -0.71 -11.85
CA MET A 53 23.67 -1.07 -13.05
C MET A 53 22.94 -2.09 -13.93
N ALA A 54 22.11 -2.94 -13.32
CA ALA A 54 21.35 -3.97 -14.01
C ALA A 54 20.19 -3.42 -14.84
N ALA A 55 19.45 -2.45 -14.30
CA ALA A 55 18.40 -1.74 -15.03
C ALA A 55 18.21 -0.30 -14.52
N HIS A 56 17.82 0.60 -15.42
CA HIS A 56 17.50 1.99 -15.10
C HIS A 56 16.45 2.55 -16.06
N VAL A 57 15.74 3.60 -15.64
CA VAL A 57 14.90 4.41 -16.53
C VAL A 57 15.72 5.60 -17.00
N GLN A 58 15.87 5.78 -18.31
CA GLN A 58 16.49 6.95 -18.90
C GLN A 58 15.39 7.98 -19.18
N ARG A 59 15.40 9.09 -18.43
CA ARG A 59 14.46 10.20 -18.59
C ARG A 59 15.21 11.45 -19.00
N GLU A 60 14.96 11.94 -20.20
CA GLU A 60 15.61 13.16 -20.73
C GLU A 60 17.15 13.10 -20.61
N GLY A 61 17.74 11.92 -20.81
CA GLY A 61 19.19 11.74 -20.67
C GLY A 61 19.70 11.60 -19.23
N GLN A 62 18.84 11.66 -18.22
CA GLN A 62 19.17 11.31 -16.83
C GLN A 62 18.85 9.85 -16.53
N LYS A 63 19.70 9.21 -15.71
CA LYS A 63 19.46 7.85 -15.22
C LYS A 63 18.69 7.91 -13.92
N MET A 64 17.48 7.38 -13.93
CA MET A 64 16.60 7.20 -12.79
C MET A 64 16.63 5.73 -12.36
N PRO A 65 16.63 5.44 -11.05
CA PRO A 65 16.51 4.06 -10.58
C PRO A 65 15.15 3.49 -11.01
N VAL A 66 15.12 2.20 -11.34
CA VAL A 66 13.87 1.46 -11.50
C VAL A 66 13.26 1.22 -10.11
N GLN A 67 11.97 1.48 -9.98
CA GLN A 67 11.23 1.32 -8.74
C GLN A 67 9.84 0.76 -9.05
N ILE A 68 9.38 -0.28 -8.35
CA ILE A 68 8.00 -0.75 -8.52
C ILE A 68 7.05 0.38 -8.09
N GLY A 69 5.99 0.62 -8.88
CA GLY A 69 5.11 1.79 -8.73
C GLY A 69 5.70 3.09 -9.28
N GLY A 70 6.95 3.07 -9.75
CA GLY A 70 7.61 4.20 -10.40
C GLY A 70 6.90 4.58 -11.69
N ALA A 71 6.54 5.86 -11.80
CA ALA A 71 5.89 6.42 -12.99
C ALA A 71 6.86 6.47 -14.18
N LEU A 72 6.39 5.99 -15.33
CA LEU A 72 7.01 6.15 -16.64
C LEU A 72 6.25 7.25 -17.39
N PHE A 73 6.95 8.07 -18.17
CA PHE A 73 6.35 9.12 -19.00
C PHE A 73 6.65 8.90 -20.47
N ASP A 74 5.90 9.56 -21.34
CA ASP A 74 6.14 9.55 -22.77
C ASP A 74 7.60 9.95 -23.07
N GLY A 75 8.29 9.12 -23.85
CA GLY A 75 9.67 9.32 -24.23
C GLY A 75 10.73 8.83 -23.24
N ASP A 76 10.34 8.31 -22.06
CA ASP A 76 11.26 7.56 -21.20
C ASP A 76 11.76 6.29 -21.91
N GLU A 77 12.98 5.85 -21.58
CA GLU A 77 13.50 4.56 -22.04
C GLU A 77 13.79 3.65 -20.85
N VAL A 78 13.22 2.45 -20.85
CA VAL A 78 13.54 1.42 -19.88
C VAL A 78 14.73 0.64 -20.40
N VAL A 79 15.85 0.78 -19.71
CA VAL A 79 17.13 0.20 -20.11
C VAL A 79 17.47 -0.94 -19.17
N VAL A 80 17.56 -2.15 -19.72
CA VAL A 80 18.03 -3.36 -19.02
C VAL A 80 19.34 -3.80 -19.66
N ARG A 81 20.37 -4.00 -18.83
CA ARG A 81 21.74 -4.31 -19.27
C ARG A 81 22.21 -5.70 -18.89
N ASP A 82 21.71 -6.23 -17.78
CA ASP A 82 22.05 -7.57 -17.32
C ASP A 82 21.11 -8.60 -17.97
N ALA A 83 21.67 -9.71 -18.46
CA ALA A 83 20.92 -10.81 -19.08
C ALA A 83 20.02 -11.56 -18.06
N GLY A 84 20.35 -11.50 -16.77
CA GLY A 84 19.53 -12.04 -15.69
C GLY A 84 18.51 -11.03 -15.14
N ALA A 85 18.48 -9.81 -15.66
CA ALA A 85 17.56 -8.78 -15.20
C ALA A 85 16.35 -8.62 -16.13
N ALA A 86 15.22 -8.25 -15.53
CA ALA A 86 14.05 -7.82 -16.27
C ALA A 86 13.26 -6.77 -15.48
N VAL A 87 12.63 -5.86 -16.21
CA VAL A 87 11.69 -4.88 -15.68
C VAL A 87 10.36 -5.12 -16.35
N THR A 88 9.34 -5.46 -15.57
CA THR A 88 7.98 -5.60 -16.09
C THR A 88 7.30 -4.25 -15.96
N ILE A 89 6.92 -3.69 -17.11
CA ILE A 89 6.19 -2.43 -17.19
C ILE A 89 4.77 -2.69 -17.69
N GLU A 90 3.92 -1.76 -17.36
CA GLU A 90 2.56 -1.72 -17.84
C GLU A 90 2.25 -0.29 -18.27
N THR A 91 2.04 -0.12 -19.57
CA THR A 91 1.74 1.16 -20.21
C THR A 91 0.36 1.08 -20.86
N VAL A 92 -0.17 2.24 -21.28
CA VAL A 92 -1.46 2.26 -21.99
C VAL A 92 -1.42 1.43 -23.28
N ASN A 93 -0.26 1.35 -23.92
CA ASN A 93 -0.06 0.61 -25.17
C ASN A 93 0.40 -0.83 -24.91
N ASP A 94 1.19 -1.03 -23.86
CA ASP A 94 1.83 -2.28 -23.50
C ASP A 94 1.22 -2.81 -22.20
N ARG A 95 0.11 -3.56 -22.31
CA ARG A 95 -0.65 -4.12 -21.17
C ARG A 95 0.22 -4.76 -20.10
N GLN A 96 1.21 -5.55 -20.48
CA GLN A 96 2.21 -6.06 -19.56
C GLN A 96 3.40 -6.47 -20.40
N LEU A 97 4.43 -5.64 -20.42
CA LEU A 97 5.64 -5.89 -21.18
C LEU A 97 6.79 -6.18 -20.22
N ARG A 98 7.40 -7.35 -20.41
CA ARG A 98 8.67 -7.68 -19.78
C ARG A 98 9.80 -7.11 -20.63
N VAL A 99 10.44 -6.06 -20.14
CA VAL A 99 11.66 -5.51 -20.73
C VAL A 99 12.84 -6.28 -20.16
N ASP A 100 13.49 -7.08 -20.99
CA ASP A 100 14.75 -7.76 -20.68
C ASP A 100 15.87 -7.24 -21.60
N ALA A 101 17.06 -7.83 -21.54
CA ALA A 101 18.19 -7.42 -22.37
C ALA A 101 17.91 -7.46 -23.89
N THR A 102 16.93 -8.24 -24.36
CA THR A 102 16.57 -8.35 -25.78
C THR A 102 15.57 -7.30 -26.24
N HIS A 103 14.77 -6.76 -25.31
CA HIS A 103 13.80 -5.70 -25.54
C HIS A 103 14.30 -4.32 -25.10
N SER A 104 15.59 -4.23 -24.75
CA SER A 104 16.25 -3.02 -24.23
C SER A 104 17.02 -2.28 -25.33
N PRO A 105 16.95 -0.93 -25.39
CA PRO A 105 16.08 -0.06 -24.61
C PRO A 105 14.63 -0.09 -25.13
N HIS A 106 13.65 -0.17 -24.23
CA HIS A 106 12.24 0.00 -24.60
C HIS A 106 11.82 1.45 -24.42
N ARG A 107 11.37 2.10 -25.49
CA ARG A 107 10.86 3.47 -25.44
C ARG A 107 9.39 3.47 -25.08
N VAL A 108 9.07 4.14 -23.97
CA VAL A 108 7.70 4.32 -23.50
C VAL A 108 6.99 5.34 -24.39
N THR A 109 5.78 5.01 -24.82
CA THR A 109 4.94 5.88 -25.66
C THR A 109 3.54 6.00 -25.10
N GLY A 110 2.93 7.17 -25.30
CA GLY A 110 1.56 7.47 -24.89
C GLY A 110 1.48 8.23 -23.57
N ALA A 111 0.26 8.56 -23.15
CA ALA A 111 0.01 9.22 -21.87
C ALA A 111 -1.27 8.63 -21.27
N LEU A 112 -1.26 8.38 -19.96
CA LEU A 112 -2.49 8.14 -19.21
C LEU A 112 -3.31 9.44 -19.23
N PRO A 113 -4.63 9.38 -19.03
CA PRO A 113 -5.46 10.58 -18.98
C PRO A 113 -5.36 11.34 -17.64
N SER A 114 -4.80 10.73 -16.60
CA SER A 114 -4.93 11.17 -15.19
C SER A 114 -3.61 11.67 -14.58
N GLY A 115 -3.45 13.00 -14.46
CA GLY A 115 -2.25 13.68 -13.93
C GLY A 115 -1.85 13.42 -12.46
N GLY A 116 -0.85 14.16 -11.97
CA GLY A 116 0.02 13.91 -10.81
C GLY A 116 -0.56 13.49 -9.43
N ARG A 117 -1.88 13.48 -9.23
CA ARG A 117 -2.50 12.83 -8.05
C ARG A 117 -2.42 11.31 -8.12
N PHE A 118 -2.45 10.75 -9.33
CA PHE A 118 -2.24 9.33 -9.53
C PHE A 118 -0.80 8.94 -9.16
N SER A 119 0.18 9.76 -9.51
CA SER A 119 1.59 9.51 -9.16
C SER A 119 1.82 9.37 -7.66
N ALA A 120 1.09 10.13 -6.82
CA ALA A 120 1.15 9.98 -5.37
C ALA A 120 0.57 8.63 -4.89
N LEU A 121 -0.57 8.20 -5.43
CA LEU A 121 -1.14 6.87 -5.15
C LEU A 121 -0.19 5.75 -5.63
N ALA A 122 0.40 5.91 -6.80
CA ALA A 122 1.35 4.95 -7.36
C ALA A 122 2.62 4.83 -6.51
N ALA A 123 3.13 5.94 -5.97
CA ALA A 123 4.25 5.92 -5.04
C ALA A 123 3.91 5.17 -3.75
N MET A 124 2.72 5.37 -3.18
CA MET A 124 2.27 4.61 -2.01
C MET A 124 2.13 3.11 -2.31
N ILE A 125 1.64 2.76 -3.50
CA ILE A 125 1.57 1.36 -3.94
C ILE A 125 2.97 0.77 -4.10
N GLY A 126 3.92 1.54 -4.64
CA GLY A 126 5.34 1.17 -4.69
C GLY A 126 5.92 0.88 -3.31
N GLU A 127 5.61 1.70 -2.31
CA GLU A 127 6.03 1.47 -0.91
C GLU A 127 5.47 0.15 -0.34
N LEU A 128 4.23 -0.19 -0.69
CA LEU A 128 3.63 -1.46 -0.28
C LEU A 128 4.37 -2.65 -0.90
N PHE A 129 4.80 -2.54 -2.17
CA PHE A 129 5.60 -3.57 -2.83
C PHE A 129 7.00 -3.74 -2.25
N GLU A 130 7.66 -2.64 -1.89
CA GLU A 130 9.03 -2.66 -1.37
C GLU A 130 9.13 -3.12 0.09
N SER A 131 8.00 -3.16 0.78
CA SER A 131 7.99 -3.56 2.17
C SER A 131 8.40 -5.01 2.31
N LYS A 132 9.54 -5.21 2.97
CA LYS A 132 10.02 -6.55 3.28
C LYS A 132 8.98 -7.18 4.22
N PRO A 133 8.51 -8.41 3.94
CA PRO A 133 7.71 -9.13 4.91
C PRO A 133 8.53 -9.21 6.18
N ALA A 134 8.02 -8.64 7.27
CA ALA A 134 8.66 -8.78 8.57
C ALA A 134 8.82 -10.28 8.80
N ALA A 135 10.08 -10.73 8.95
CA ALA A 135 10.38 -12.12 9.23
C ALA A 135 9.76 -12.49 10.57
N ARG A 136 8.52 -12.98 10.55
CA ARG A 136 7.94 -13.65 11.71
C ARG A 136 8.66 -14.98 11.79
N THR A 137 9.51 -15.12 12.80
CA THR A 137 9.97 -16.42 13.24
C THR A 137 8.73 -17.26 13.50
N VAL A 138 8.47 -18.23 12.62
CA VAL A 138 7.38 -19.18 12.79
C VAL A 138 7.79 -20.12 13.91
N ASN A 139 7.68 -19.66 15.15
CA ASN A 139 7.67 -20.55 16.29
C ASN A 139 6.30 -21.21 16.31
N LEU A 140 6.26 -22.41 15.72
CA LEU A 140 5.17 -23.39 15.76
C LEU A 140 4.97 -23.92 17.20
N ILE A 141 4.58 -23.06 18.15
CA ILE A 141 3.94 -23.49 19.41
C ILE A 141 2.92 -22.41 19.76
N GLY A 142 1.64 -22.70 19.56
CA GLY A 142 0.54 -21.83 19.94
C GLY A 142 0.55 -21.58 21.44
N ARG A 143 1.01 -20.41 21.86
CA ARG A 143 0.74 -19.89 23.20
C ARG A 143 -0.53 -19.05 23.09
N ASN A 144 -1.61 -19.59 23.64
CA ASN A 144 -3.00 -19.21 23.43
C ASN A 144 -3.44 -18.05 24.37
N ASP A 145 -2.56 -17.09 24.66
CA ASP A 145 -2.75 -16.10 25.74
C ASP A 145 -2.83 -14.65 25.26
N GLU A 146 -2.89 -14.41 23.95
CA GLU A 146 -3.10 -13.04 23.46
C GLU A 146 -4.59 -12.73 23.38
N THR A 147 -5.05 -11.73 24.13
CA THR A 147 -6.40 -11.13 24.06
C THR A 147 -6.80 -10.85 22.61
N LEU A 148 -8.04 -11.22 22.26
CA LEU A 148 -8.62 -10.98 20.95
C LEU A 148 -8.67 -9.48 20.68
N ARG A 149 -8.07 -9.05 19.56
CA ARG A 149 -7.93 -7.64 19.21
C ARG A 149 -8.23 -7.39 17.74
N LEU A 150 -9.22 -6.55 17.50
CA LEU A 150 -9.56 -6.03 16.18
C LEU A 150 -9.14 -4.55 16.11
N GLN A 151 -8.12 -4.25 15.31
CA GLN A 151 -7.62 -2.87 15.15
C GLN A 151 -8.38 -2.10 14.06
N MET A 152 -8.91 -2.82 13.08
CA MET A 152 -9.69 -2.24 12.00
C MET A 152 -11.02 -1.70 12.52
N GLY A 153 -11.39 -0.49 12.10
CA GLY A 153 -12.66 0.11 12.46
C GLY A 153 -12.80 0.52 13.92
N ARG A 154 -11.69 0.61 14.66
CA ARG A 154 -11.69 1.07 16.04
C ARG A 154 -11.90 2.58 16.13
N GLY A 155 -12.77 3.02 17.03
CA GLY A 155 -12.94 4.43 17.40
C GLY A 155 -14.09 5.17 16.71
N ALA A 156 -14.66 4.63 15.64
CA ALA A 156 -15.88 5.16 15.01
C ALA A 156 -16.65 4.06 14.26
N ALA A 157 -17.95 4.28 14.06
CA ALA A 157 -18.76 3.38 13.25
C ALA A 157 -18.27 3.38 11.79
N GLN A 158 -18.05 2.20 11.23
CA GLN A 158 -17.54 2.00 9.88
C GLN A 158 -18.67 2.05 8.87
N ARG A 159 -18.57 2.94 7.89
CA ARG A 159 -19.50 3.03 6.78
C ARG A 159 -19.16 1.97 5.76
N MET A 160 -20.19 1.26 5.32
CA MET A 160 -20.05 0.16 4.37
C MET A 160 -21.19 0.13 3.38
N VAL A 161 -20.86 -0.23 2.13
CA VAL A 161 -21.85 -0.38 1.07
C VAL A 161 -22.50 -1.76 1.18
N PRO A 162 -23.84 -1.86 1.28
CA PRO A 162 -24.55 -3.13 1.24
C PRO A 162 -24.15 -3.99 0.03
N GLY A 163 -24.03 -5.30 0.19
CA GLY A 163 -23.57 -6.22 -0.85
C GLY A 163 -22.04 -6.37 -0.94
N THR A 164 -21.26 -5.55 -0.21
CA THR A 164 -19.80 -5.67 -0.19
C THR A 164 -19.37 -6.98 0.46
N ARG A 165 -18.37 -7.65 -0.14
CA ARG A 165 -17.61 -8.72 0.51
C ARG A 165 -16.56 -8.11 1.42
N LEU A 166 -16.82 -8.10 2.73
CA LEU A 166 -15.85 -7.59 3.69
C LEU A 166 -14.66 -8.54 3.80
N TRP A 167 -13.49 -7.95 4.05
CA TRP A 167 -12.35 -8.66 4.58
C TRP A 167 -12.01 -8.11 5.96
N LEU A 168 -11.66 -9.01 6.88
CA LEU A 168 -11.29 -8.69 8.26
C LEU A 168 -10.04 -9.46 8.65
N GLY A 169 -9.14 -8.78 9.36
CA GLY A 169 -7.99 -9.40 10.03
C GLY A 169 -7.93 -8.97 11.50
N TRP A 170 -7.55 -9.90 12.37
CA TRP A 170 -7.44 -9.66 13.82
C TRP A 170 -6.16 -10.27 14.40
N GLN A 171 -5.89 -9.95 15.66
CA GLN A 171 -4.76 -10.47 16.44
C GLN A 171 -5.28 -11.17 17.71
N GLY A 172 -4.47 -12.09 18.25
CA GLY A 172 -4.85 -12.86 19.42
C GLY A 172 -6.05 -13.78 19.20
N GLY A 173 -6.68 -14.17 20.32
CA GLY A 173 -7.84 -15.06 20.42
C GLY A 173 -7.55 -16.53 20.16
N ALA A 174 -8.43 -17.38 20.66
CA ALA A 174 -8.38 -18.83 20.51
C ALA A 174 -9.32 -19.30 19.38
N ALA A 175 -8.75 -19.97 18.36
CA ALA A 175 -9.58 -20.61 17.34
C ALA A 175 -10.45 -21.75 17.95
N PRO A 176 -11.57 -22.14 17.32
CA PRO A 176 -12.21 -21.52 16.15
C PRO A 176 -12.83 -20.15 16.46
N PHE A 177 -12.98 -19.33 15.43
CA PHE A 177 -13.62 -18.03 15.49
C PHE A 177 -14.97 -18.04 14.77
N THR A 178 -15.89 -17.20 15.24
CA THR A 178 -17.17 -16.90 14.58
C THR A 178 -17.22 -15.41 14.27
N ILE A 179 -17.51 -15.06 13.02
CA ILE A 179 -17.62 -13.67 12.58
C ILE A 179 -19.05 -13.44 12.12
N GLU A 180 -19.70 -12.43 12.68
CA GLU A 180 -21.12 -12.16 12.44
C GLU A 180 -21.40 -10.68 12.22
N ILE A 181 -22.35 -10.41 11.33
CA ILE A 181 -23.01 -9.11 11.23
C ILE A 181 -24.41 -9.26 11.81
N ARG A 182 -24.74 -8.43 12.79
CA ARG A 182 -25.99 -8.46 13.54
C ARG A 182 -26.73 -7.13 13.42
N ALA A 183 -28.05 -7.21 13.51
CA ALA A 183 -28.89 -6.04 13.78
C ALA A 183 -28.47 -5.39 15.12
N PRO A 184 -28.66 -4.07 15.29
CA PRO A 184 -28.26 -3.39 16.51
C PRO A 184 -29.13 -3.82 17.69
N GLY A 185 -28.55 -3.81 18.89
CA GLY A 185 -29.22 -4.22 20.13
C GLY A 185 -28.76 -5.58 20.66
N GLU A 186 -28.97 -5.80 21.96
CA GLU A 186 -28.62 -7.05 22.62
C GLU A 186 -29.45 -8.20 22.03
N GLY A 187 -28.78 -9.28 21.59
CA GLY A 187 -29.44 -10.40 20.93
C GLY A 187 -29.94 -10.11 19.51
N GLY A 188 -29.45 -9.05 18.86
CA GLY A 188 -29.80 -8.71 17.48
C GLY A 188 -29.66 -9.87 16.50
N ALA A 189 -30.61 -9.96 15.56
CA ALA A 189 -30.67 -11.03 14.57
C ALA A 189 -29.37 -11.09 13.74
N VAL A 190 -28.85 -12.30 13.54
CA VAL A 190 -27.69 -12.54 12.68
C VAL A 190 -28.12 -12.38 11.23
N LEU A 191 -27.49 -11.43 10.54
CA LEU A 191 -27.73 -11.11 9.14
C LEU A 191 -26.75 -11.84 8.21
N SER A 192 -25.52 -12.07 8.68
CA SER A 192 -24.50 -12.85 8.00
C SER A 192 -23.56 -13.45 9.03
N ALA A 193 -23.08 -14.67 8.80
CA ALA A 193 -22.12 -15.35 9.66
C ALA A 193 -21.11 -16.15 8.84
N THR A 194 -19.88 -16.26 9.31
CA THR A 194 -18.86 -17.11 8.70
C THR A 194 -17.92 -17.64 9.79
N PRO A 195 -17.67 -18.96 9.86
CA PRO A 195 -16.67 -19.51 10.75
C PRO A 195 -15.25 -19.28 10.19
N ALA A 196 -14.26 -19.15 11.06
CA ALA A 196 -12.87 -19.07 10.66
C ALA A 196 -11.95 -19.85 11.60
N THR A 197 -10.92 -20.47 11.03
CA THR A 197 -9.83 -21.12 11.79
C THR A 197 -8.55 -20.29 11.77
N GLY A 198 -8.40 -19.41 10.78
CA GLY A 198 -7.32 -18.43 10.69
C GLY A 198 -7.67 -17.11 11.38
N ARG A 199 -6.74 -16.16 11.34
CA ARG A 199 -6.89 -14.80 11.90
C ARG A 199 -7.34 -13.75 10.88
N SER A 200 -7.93 -14.22 9.80
CA SER A 200 -8.63 -13.38 8.84
C SER A 200 -9.80 -14.15 8.26
N ALA A 201 -10.83 -13.43 7.85
CA ALA A 201 -12.01 -14.00 7.21
C ALA A 201 -12.62 -12.99 6.25
N ALA A 202 -13.44 -13.51 5.36
CA ALA A 202 -14.32 -12.72 4.52
C ALA A 202 -15.77 -13.12 4.80
N LEU A 203 -16.65 -12.13 4.86
CA LEU A 203 -18.09 -12.31 4.97
C LEU A 203 -18.80 -11.25 4.13
N THR A 204 -20.05 -11.46 3.76
CA THR A 204 -20.78 -10.53 2.89
C THR A 204 -21.76 -9.70 3.71
N LEU A 205 -21.74 -8.37 3.55
CA LEU A 205 -22.80 -7.52 4.07
C LEU A 205 -24.02 -7.74 3.17
N PRO A 206 -25.18 -8.18 3.68
CA PRO A 206 -26.35 -8.39 2.83
C PRO A 206 -26.71 -7.13 2.03
N SER A 207 -27.09 -7.29 0.77
CA SER A 207 -27.47 -6.15 -0.09
C SER A 207 -28.73 -5.42 0.40
N THR A 208 -29.54 -6.08 1.22
CA THR A 208 -30.73 -5.53 1.88
C THR A 208 -30.42 -4.84 3.22
N ALA A 209 -29.17 -4.88 3.68
CA ALA A 209 -28.78 -4.27 4.94
C ALA A 209 -28.90 -2.74 4.88
N SER A 210 -29.41 -2.12 5.93
CA SER A 210 -29.54 -0.67 6.03
C SER A 210 -29.39 -0.21 7.47
N GLY A 211 -28.81 0.98 7.66
CA GLY A 211 -28.69 1.61 8.97
C GLY A 211 -27.58 1.03 9.85
N PRO A 212 -27.63 1.31 11.17
CA PRO A 212 -26.63 0.84 12.12
C PRO A 212 -26.66 -0.68 12.28
N LEU A 213 -25.48 -1.31 12.33
CA LEU A 213 -25.30 -2.75 12.56
C LEU A 213 -24.10 -2.98 13.47
N VAL A 214 -23.94 -4.22 13.94
CA VAL A 214 -22.77 -4.64 14.73
C VAL A 214 -22.05 -5.75 13.99
N LEU A 215 -20.76 -5.56 13.74
CA LEU A 215 -19.84 -6.62 13.36
C LEU A 215 -19.22 -7.17 14.64
N GLU A 216 -19.28 -8.48 14.82
CA GLU A 216 -18.68 -9.18 15.96
C GLU A 216 -17.70 -10.24 15.46
N VAL A 217 -16.52 -10.29 16.10
CA VAL A 217 -15.60 -11.41 16.02
C VAL A 217 -15.56 -12.05 17.40
N ARG A 218 -15.87 -13.34 17.48
CA ARG A 218 -15.88 -14.11 18.71
C ARG A 218 -14.95 -15.30 18.60
N ASP A 219 -14.22 -15.60 19.66
CA ASP A 219 -13.31 -16.75 19.73
C ASP A 219 -13.92 -17.94 20.48
N SER A 220 -13.18 -19.04 20.61
CA SER A 220 -13.67 -20.26 21.26
C SER A 220 -13.73 -20.18 22.79
N ALA A 221 -13.13 -19.15 23.38
CA ALA A 221 -13.23 -18.83 24.80
C ALA A 221 -14.40 -17.87 25.11
N ASP A 222 -15.26 -17.60 24.12
CA ASP A 222 -16.39 -16.64 24.19
C ASP A 222 -15.93 -15.18 24.38
N GLU A 223 -14.65 -14.88 24.10
CA GLU A 223 -14.17 -13.51 24.02
C GLU A 223 -14.66 -12.88 22.71
N ALA A 224 -15.31 -11.72 22.79
CA ALA A 224 -15.89 -11.03 21.65
C ALA A 224 -15.36 -9.61 21.50
N VAL A 225 -15.06 -9.22 20.26
CA VAL A 225 -14.75 -7.84 19.88
C VAL A 225 -15.78 -7.37 18.88
N GLN A 226 -16.32 -6.18 19.12
CA GLN A 226 -17.37 -5.58 18.31
C GLN A 226 -16.89 -4.29 17.62
N VAL A 227 -17.36 -4.09 16.40
CA VAL A 227 -17.21 -2.87 15.61
C VAL A 227 -18.59 -2.45 15.12
N GLY A 228 -18.94 -1.19 15.36
CA GLY A 228 -20.17 -0.62 14.80
C GLY A 228 -20.03 -0.46 13.29
N LEU A 229 -21.04 -0.88 12.53
CA LEU A 229 -21.16 -0.60 11.10
C LEU A 229 -22.32 0.36 10.85
N LEU A 230 -22.22 1.11 9.76
CA LEU A 230 -23.31 1.89 9.18
C LEU A 230 -23.46 1.48 7.71
N ALA A 231 -24.49 0.67 7.43
CA ALA A 231 -24.81 0.24 6.08
C ALA A 231 -25.46 1.41 5.31
N GLN A 232 -24.74 1.96 4.34
CA GLN A 232 -25.19 3.08 3.52
C GLN A 232 -24.64 2.98 2.08
N ALA A 233 -25.45 3.40 1.11
CA ALA A 233 -25.19 3.17 -0.31
C ALA A 233 -24.08 4.06 -0.92
N ASP A 234 -23.73 5.17 -0.27
CA ASP A 234 -22.88 6.20 -0.88
C ASP A 234 -21.49 6.22 -0.24
N PRO A 235 -20.50 5.46 -0.78
CA PRO A 235 -19.11 5.72 -0.49
C PRO A 235 -18.69 7.07 -1.09
N PRO A 236 -17.67 7.75 -0.53
CA PRO A 236 -17.04 8.86 -1.20
C PRO A 236 -16.72 8.43 -2.64
N PRO A 237 -17.10 9.22 -3.66
CA PRO A 237 -16.93 8.80 -5.04
C PRO A 237 -15.44 8.70 -5.33
N VAL A 238 -14.98 7.47 -5.57
CA VAL A 238 -13.63 7.22 -6.07
C VAL A 238 -13.54 7.92 -7.43
N PRO A 239 -12.61 8.87 -7.61
CA PRO A 239 -12.53 9.60 -8.86
C PRO A 239 -12.27 8.66 -10.04
N ALA A 240 -12.98 8.85 -11.15
CA ALA A 240 -12.85 8.01 -12.35
C ALA A 240 -11.42 7.94 -12.88
N TRP A 241 -10.64 9.00 -12.66
CA TRP A 241 -9.22 9.06 -13.04
C TRP A 241 -8.36 7.98 -12.34
N ILE A 242 -8.79 7.43 -11.19
CA ILE A 242 -8.09 6.31 -10.54
C ILE A 242 -8.27 5.04 -11.37
N SER A 243 -9.49 4.72 -11.79
CA SER A 243 -9.77 3.55 -12.62
C SER A 243 -9.26 3.72 -14.06
N GLU A 244 -9.33 4.93 -14.62
CA GLU A 244 -8.86 5.23 -15.99
C GLU A 244 -7.33 5.28 -16.08
N GLY A 245 -6.65 5.72 -15.02
CA GLY A 245 -5.20 5.74 -14.93
C GLY A 245 -4.58 4.42 -14.46
N ALA A 246 -5.39 3.50 -13.93
CA ALA A 246 -4.90 2.27 -13.35
C ALA A 246 -4.35 1.35 -14.45
N PRO A 247 -3.10 0.85 -14.31
CA PRO A 247 -2.54 -0.13 -15.24
C PRO A 247 -3.42 -1.39 -15.25
N THR A 248 -3.70 -1.95 -14.06
CA THR A 248 -4.58 -3.11 -13.89
C THR A 248 -5.80 -2.80 -13.04
N PRO A 249 -6.87 -3.62 -13.14
CA PRO A 249 -7.97 -3.59 -12.18
C PRO A 249 -7.52 -3.75 -10.73
N ALA A 250 -6.54 -4.64 -10.46
CA ALA A 250 -6.01 -4.87 -9.11
C ALA A 250 -5.28 -3.64 -8.56
N PHE A 251 -4.48 -2.96 -9.40
CA PHE A 251 -3.88 -1.68 -9.03
C PHE A 251 -4.97 -0.64 -8.72
N GLY A 252 -5.99 -0.53 -9.59
CA GLY A 252 -7.10 0.40 -9.41
C GLY A 252 -7.86 0.16 -8.11
N GLN A 253 -8.05 -1.10 -7.71
CA GLN A 253 -8.64 -1.49 -6.43
C GLN A 253 -7.81 -1.02 -5.24
N VAL A 254 -6.49 -1.27 -5.24
CA VAL A 254 -5.59 -0.79 -4.17
C VAL A 254 -5.52 0.72 -4.13
N ALA A 255 -5.44 1.39 -5.28
CA ALA A 255 -5.44 2.85 -5.37
C ALA A 255 -6.75 3.44 -4.84
N SER A 256 -7.89 2.81 -5.12
CA SER A 256 -9.21 3.18 -4.59
C SER A 256 -9.28 3.00 -3.07
N ALA A 257 -8.73 1.90 -2.56
CA ALA A 257 -8.62 1.64 -1.12
C ALA A 257 -7.78 2.72 -0.41
N LEU A 258 -6.59 3.03 -0.95
CA LEU A 258 -5.72 4.08 -0.41
C LEU A 258 -6.39 5.46 -0.46
N TRP A 259 -7.08 5.78 -1.56
CA TRP A 259 -7.83 7.03 -1.69
C TRP A 259 -8.92 7.18 -0.62
N LEU A 260 -9.66 6.10 -0.30
CA LEU A 260 -10.64 6.10 0.79
C LEU A 260 -9.97 6.33 2.15
N LEU A 261 -8.85 5.64 2.39
CA LEU A 261 -8.09 5.75 3.64
C LEU A 261 -7.49 7.15 3.84
N GLU A 262 -7.03 7.84 2.80
CA GLU A 262 -6.50 9.20 2.93
C GLU A 262 -7.59 10.21 3.34
N ARG A 263 -8.79 10.09 2.78
CA ARG A 263 -9.87 11.04 3.04
C ARG A 263 -10.48 10.90 4.42
N LYS A 264 -10.89 9.67 4.77
CA LYS A 264 -11.66 9.40 5.99
C LYS A 264 -11.22 8.06 6.63
N PRO A 265 -9.97 7.98 7.13
CA PRO A 265 -9.39 6.75 7.67
C PRO A 265 -10.08 6.22 8.94
N ALA A 266 -11.01 6.97 9.54
CA ALA A 266 -11.74 6.51 10.72
C ALA A 266 -13.11 5.91 10.36
N GLU A 267 -13.62 6.13 9.14
CA GLU A 267 -14.99 5.76 8.78
C GLU A 267 -15.05 4.71 7.65
N TRP A 268 -13.96 4.46 6.91
CA TRP A 268 -13.99 3.66 5.68
C TRP A 268 -12.96 2.52 5.64
N ASP A 269 -12.43 2.10 6.79
CA ASP A 269 -11.37 1.10 6.85
C ASP A 269 -11.79 -0.25 6.28
N LEU A 270 -12.97 -0.70 6.70
CA LEU A 270 -13.50 -1.99 6.30
C LEU A 270 -13.90 -1.98 4.83
N GLN A 271 -14.37 -0.84 4.31
CA GLN A 271 -14.63 -0.68 2.88
C GLN A 271 -13.33 -0.66 2.06
N ALA A 272 -12.30 0.04 2.52
CA ALA A 272 -10.99 0.05 1.87
C ALA A 272 -10.34 -1.34 1.88
N ALA A 273 -10.46 -2.07 2.99
CA ALA A 273 -9.99 -3.45 3.06
C ALA A 273 -10.77 -4.39 2.13
N ALA A 274 -12.08 -4.19 1.97
CA ALA A 274 -12.86 -4.94 1.00
C ALA A 274 -12.35 -4.72 -0.44
N LEU A 275 -12.12 -3.45 -0.83
CA LEU A 275 -11.55 -3.13 -2.14
C LEU A 275 -10.16 -3.77 -2.33
N ALA A 276 -9.29 -3.67 -1.33
CA ALA A 276 -7.97 -4.30 -1.38
C ALA A 276 -8.08 -5.83 -1.50
N ALA A 277 -8.99 -6.47 -0.76
CA ALA A 277 -9.19 -7.92 -0.86
C ALA A 277 -9.72 -8.38 -2.23
N ASP A 278 -10.52 -7.55 -2.90
CA ASP A 278 -10.99 -7.81 -4.26
C ASP A 278 -9.87 -7.71 -5.32
N ALA A 279 -8.71 -7.15 -4.98
CA ALA A 279 -7.52 -7.17 -5.83
C ALA A 279 -6.83 -8.56 -5.87
N GLY A 280 -7.28 -9.53 -5.06
CA GLY A 280 -6.75 -10.89 -5.04
C GLY A 280 -5.31 -10.97 -4.52
N HIS A 281 -4.47 -11.79 -5.18
CA HIS A 281 -3.06 -12.03 -4.80
C HIS A 281 -2.10 -10.94 -5.28
N TYR A 282 -2.59 -9.71 -5.39
CA TYR A 282 -1.77 -8.57 -5.74
C TYR A 282 -0.91 -8.20 -4.52
N ALA A 283 0.42 -8.25 -4.62
CA ALA A 283 1.29 -8.18 -3.45
C ALA A 283 1.09 -6.89 -2.63
N ALA A 284 0.87 -5.75 -3.28
CA ALA A 284 0.54 -4.50 -2.58
C ALA A 284 -0.80 -4.56 -1.83
N ALA A 285 -1.77 -5.32 -2.34
CA ALA A 285 -3.05 -5.54 -1.66
C ALA A 285 -2.86 -6.42 -0.41
N GLU A 286 -2.15 -7.53 -0.54
CA GLU A 286 -1.85 -8.44 0.59
C GLU A 286 -1.11 -7.69 1.71
N GLU A 287 -0.13 -6.86 1.34
CA GLU A 287 0.59 -6.01 2.30
C GLU A 287 -0.32 -4.95 2.93
N LEU A 288 -1.17 -4.27 2.15
CA LEU A 288 -2.12 -3.29 2.67
C LEU A 288 -3.07 -3.94 3.69
N LEU A 289 -3.64 -5.10 3.36
CA LEU A 289 -4.51 -5.86 4.27
C LEU A 289 -3.77 -6.24 5.57
N ARG A 290 -2.52 -6.71 5.46
CA ARG A 290 -1.68 -7.01 6.62
C ARG A 290 -1.48 -5.78 7.51
N ARG A 291 -1.10 -4.64 6.93
CA ARG A 291 -0.90 -3.38 7.65
C ARG A 291 -2.19 -2.90 8.32
N LEU A 292 -3.33 -2.98 7.63
CA LEU A 292 -4.64 -2.60 8.17
C LEU A 292 -5.03 -3.47 9.37
N ALA A 293 -4.80 -4.78 9.32
CA ALA A 293 -5.03 -5.69 10.45
C ALA A 293 -4.14 -5.37 11.66
N GLU A 294 -2.96 -4.77 11.43
CA GLU A 294 -2.05 -4.28 12.47
C GLU A 294 -2.40 -2.86 12.97
N GLY A 295 -3.44 -2.23 12.41
CA GLY A 295 -3.89 -0.90 12.81
C GLY A 295 -3.16 0.25 12.12
N TRP A 296 -2.39 -0.02 11.06
CA TRP A 296 -1.75 1.03 10.27
C TRP A 296 -2.79 1.93 9.61
N LYS A 297 -2.43 3.22 9.47
CA LYS A 297 -3.16 4.24 8.71
C LYS A 297 -2.20 5.05 7.84
N PRO A 298 -2.62 5.53 6.66
CA PRO A 298 -1.82 6.47 5.89
C PRO A 298 -1.51 7.72 6.73
N LYS A 299 -0.28 8.20 6.66
CA LYS A 299 0.12 9.49 7.27
C LYS A 299 -0.35 10.62 6.35
N ARG A 300 -0.94 11.66 6.94
CA ARG A 300 -1.27 12.91 6.24
C ARG A 300 -0.05 13.80 6.10
#